data_AF-A0A8T6BQP1-F1
#
_entry.id   AF-A0A8T6BQP1-F1
#
_cell.length_a   1.000
_cell.length_b   1.000
_cell.length_c   1.000
_cell.angle_alpha   90.00
_cell.angle_beta   90.00
_cell.angle_gamma   90.00
#
_symmetry.space_group_name_H-M   'P 1'
#
loop_
_entity.id
_entity.type
_entity.pdbx_description
1 polymer ?
#
loop_
_entity_poly.entity_id
_entity_poly.type
_entity_poly.pdbx_seq_one_letter_code
_entity_poly.pdbx_strand_id
1 'polypeptide(L)'
;MENFKHLPEPFRIRVIEPVKRTTRAYREEAIIKSGMNPFLLDSEDVFIDLLTDSGTGAVTQSMQAAMMRGDEAYSGSRSYYALAESVKNIFGYQYTIPTHQGRGAEQIYIPVLIKKREQE
;
A
#
# COMPACT_ATOMS: atom_id res chain seq x y z
N MET A 1 -17.56 25.47 2.78
CA MET A 1 -16.29 24.81 2.35
C MET A 1 -15.51 25.63 1.33
N GLU A 2 -16.08 26.67 0.72
CA GLU A 2 -15.45 27.43 -0.38
C GLU A 2 -14.30 28.37 0.03
N ASN A 3 -14.03 28.56 1.33
CA ASN A 3 -13.07 29.56 1.83
C ASN A 3 -11.82 28.99 2.52
N PHE A 4 -11.56 27.69 2.44
CA PHE A 4 -10.36 27.09 3.05
C PHE A 4 -9.30 26.77 2.00
N LYS A 5 -8.12 27.38 2.13
CA LYS A 5 -6.93 27.03 1.32
C LYS A 5 -6.39 25.63 1.65
N HIS A 6 -6.57 25.20 2.91
CA HIS A 6 -6.22 23.88 3.38
C HIS A 6 -7.40 23.30 4.14
N LEU A 7 -7.92 22.17 3.66
CA LEU A 7 -9.04 21.49 4.28
C LEU A 7 -8.55 20.77 5.55
N PRO A 8 -9.32 20.82 6.66
CA PRO A 8 -9.04 19.96 7.80
C PRO A 8 -9.21 18.49 7.41
N GLU A 9 -8.49 17.61 8.08
CA GLU A 9 -8.59 16.18 7.85
C GLU A 9 -10.03 15.69 8.10
N PRO A 10 -10.68 15.01 7.13
CA PRO A 10 -12.03 14.49 7.28
C PRO A 10 -12.05 13.17 8.08
N PHE A 11 -11.12 13.02 9.02
CA PHE A 11 -10.94 11.86 9.88
C PHE A 11 -10.29 12.28 11.20
N ARG A 12 -10.29 11.38 12.18
CA ARG A 12 -9.59 11.57 13.46
C ARG A 12 -8.58 10.45 13.67
N ILE A 13 -7.47 10.77 14.31
CA ILE A 13 -6.43 9.79 14.69
C ILE A 13 -7.02 8.81 15.71
N ARG A 14 -6.85 7.51 15.46
CA ARG A 14 -7.34 6.42 16.34
C ARG A 14 -6.22 5.61 16.95
N VAL A 15 -5.18 5.32 16.17
CA VAL A 15 -3.97 4.58 16.54
C VAL A 15 -2.78 5.40 16.05
N ILE A 16 -1.67 5.35 16.78
CA ILE A 16 -0.41 6.01 16.42
C ILE A 16 0.72 4.99 16.40
N GLU A 17 1.73 5.26 15.56
CA GLU A 17 3.02 4.59 15.58
C GLU A 17 4.07 5.57 16.13
N PRO A 18 4.77 5.24 17.23
CA PRO A 18 5.83 6.10 17.75
C PRO A 18 7.00 6.20 16.79
N VAL A 19 7.51 7.42 16.58
CA VAL A 19 8.72 7.67 15.77
C VAL A 19 9.87 8.19 16.64
N LYS A 20 11.09 7.73 16.34
CA LYS A 20 12.31 8.10 17.07
C LYS A 20 12.77 9.50 16.67
N ARG A 21 13.11 10.33 17.66
CA ARG A 21 13.78 11.62 17.42
C ARG A 21 15.29 11.44 17.54
N THR A 22 16.02 11.84 16.52
CA THR A 22 17.49 11.74 16.45
C THR A 22 18.14 13.11 16.41
N THR A 23 19.42 13.17 16.76
CA THR A 23 20.23 14.39 16.58
C THR A 23 20.72 14.50 15.14
N ARG A 24 21.17 15.70 14.74
CA ARG A 24 21.80 15.90 13.44
C ARG A 24 23.05 15.03 13.26
N ALA A 25 23.92 14.98 14.28
CA ALA A 25 25.15 14.18 14.25
C ALA A 25 24.86 12.69 14.03
N TYR A 26 23.82 12.16 14.68
CA TYR A 26 23.38 10.78 14.48
C TYR A 26 22.98 10.52 13.02
N ARG A 27 22.19 11.42 12.42
CA ARG A 27 21.75 11.28 11.02
C ARG A 27 22.91 11.40 10.03
N GLU A 28 23.89 12.24 10.30
CA GLU A 28 25.11 12.37 9.49
C GLU A 28 25.91 11.06 9.49
N GLU A 29 26.04 10.40 10.63
CA GLU A 29 26.68 9.09 10.71
C GLU A 29 25.86 8.00 9.99
N ALA A 30 24.54 7.98 10.20
CA ALA A 30 23.64 6.99 9.58
C ALA A 30 23.67 7.07 8.04
N ILE A 31 23.60 8.27 7.45
CA ILE A 31 23.61 8.42 5.99
C ILE A 31 24.98 8.09 5.38
N ILE A 32 26.08 8.34 6.10
CA ILE A 32 27.41 7.92 5.65
C ILE A 32 27.52 6.38 5.69
N LYS A 33 27.04 5.74 6.77
CA LYS A 33 27.01 4.26 6.88
C LYS A 33 26.17 3.60 5.80
N SER A 34 25.08 4.24 5.38
CA SER A 34 24.23 3.75 4.28
C SER A 34 24.80 4.05 2.87
N GLY A 35 26.04 4.52 2.78
CA GLY A 35 26.70 4.82 1.51
C GLY A 35 26.10 6.04 0.79
N MET A 36 25.58 7.00 1.55
CA MET A 36 24.87 8.18 1.04
C MET A 36 23.61 7.85 0.24
N ASN A 37 23.05 6.65 0.44
CA ASN A 37 21.82 6.19 -0.20
C ASN A 37 20.69 6.06 0.84
N PRO A 38 19.65 6.91 0.79
CA PRO A 38 18.51 6.82 1.70
C PRO A 38 17.72 5.51 1.61
N PHE A 39 17.75 4.80 0.47
CA PHE A 39 17.10 3.47 0.35
C PHE A 39 17.69 2.41 1.29
N LEU A 40 18.90 2.66 1.81
CA LEU A 40 19.63 1.76 2.69
C LEU A 40 19.61 2.23 4.14
N LEU A 41 18.83 3.26 4.48
CA LEU A 41 18.62 3.67 5.87
C LEU A 41 17.65 2.70 6.56
N ASP A 42 17.94 2.39 7.82
CA ASP A 42 16.99 1.70 8.68
C ASP A 42 15.78 2.61 8.96
N SER A 43 14.57 2.05 8.91
CA SER A 43 13.33 2.83 9.09
C SER A 43 13.25 3.51 10.45
N GLU A 44 13.84 2.93 11.50
CA GLU A 44 13.87 3.51 12.84
C GLU A 44 14.65 4.84 12.91
N ASP A 45 15.54 5.10 11.93
CA ASP A 45 16.36 6.30 11.88
C ASP A 45 15.71 7.44 11.07
N VAL A 46 14.58 7.14 10.42
CA VAL A 46 13.80 8.07 9.61
C VAL A 46 12.63 8.61 10.44
N PHE A 47 12.61 9.94 10.65
CA PHE A 47 11.55 10.58 11.45
C PHE A 47 10.25 10.80 10.67
N ILE A 48 10.36 11.18 9.39
CA ILE A 48 9.24 11.30 8.46
C ILE A 48 9.69 10.61 7.18
N ASP A 49 9.07 9.47 6.87
CA ASP A 49 9.39 8.71 5.68
C ASP A 49 8.50 9.16 4.51
N LEU A 50 9.14 9.70 3.47
CA LEU A 50 8.51 10.15 2.23
C LEU A 50 9.07 9.39 1.01
N LEU A 51 9.70 8.23 1.23
CA LEU A 51 10.34 7.46 0.17
C LEU A 51 9.32 6.94 -0.86
N THR A 52 8.15 6.50 -0.40
CA THR A 52 7.08 6.00 -1.26
C THR A 52 5.71 6.10 -0.58
N ASP A 53 4.66 6.22 -1.39
CA ASP A 53 3.26 6.05 -1.00
C ASP A 53 2.77 4.59 -1.14
N SER A 54 3.65 3.68 -1.59
CA SER A 54 3.32 2.28 -1.84
C SER A 54 3.34 1.45 -0.55
N GLY A 55 2.15 1.09 -0.05
CA GLY A 55 2.00 0.23 1.13
C GLY A 55 2.22 0.93 2.48
N THR A 56 2.46 2.24 2.48
CA THR A 56 2.73 3.07 3.68
C THR A 56 1.49 3.82 4.19
N GLY A 57 0.32 3.57 3.59
CA GLY A 57 -0.93 4.22 3.97
C GLY A 57 -1.50 3.73 5.31
N ALA A 58 -2.08 4.64 6.09
CA ALA A 58 -2.83 4.28 7.28
C ALA A 58 -4.17 3.63 6.94
N VAL A 59 -4.53 2.55 7.64
CA VAL A 59 -5.80 1.82 7.44
C VAL A 59 -6.90 2.31 8.37
N THR A 60 -8.15 2.23 7.92
CA THR A 60 -9.31 2.62 8.74
C THR A 60 -9.64 1.57 9.80
N GLN A 61 -10.43 1.96 10.82
CA GLN A 61 -10.96 1.00 11.81
C GLN A 61 -11.75 -0.15 11.15
N SER A 62 -12.46 0.13 10.05
CA SER A 62 -13.26 -0.87 9.34
C SER A 62 -12.36 -1.88 8.60
N MET A 63 -11.22 -1.42 8.07
CA MET A 63 -10.21 -2.28 7.48
C MET A 63 -9.54 -3.17 8.53
N GLN A 64 -9.20 -2.62 9.70
CA GLN A 64 -8.68 -3.42 10.82
C GLN A 64 -9.67 -4.50 11.27
N ALA A 65 -10.95 -4.17 11.41
CA ALA A 65 -11.99 -5.13 11.73
C ALA A 65 -12.20 -6.18 10.62
N ALA A 66 -12.06 -5.79 9.35
CA ALA A 66 -12.12 -6.72 8.23
C ALA A 66 -10.96 -7.74 8.26
N MET A 67 -9.74 -7.29 8.57
CA MET A 67 -8.58 -8.18 8.74
C MET A 67 -8.82 -9.23 9.83
N MET A 68 -9.42 -8.85 10.97
CA MET A 68 -9.75 -9.80 12.04
C MET A 68 -10.86 -10.80 11.68
N ARG A 69 -11.63 -10.54 10.63
CA ARG A 69 -12.70 -11.43 10.12
C ARG A 69 -12.28 -12.16 8.84
N GLY A 70 -10.99 -12.15 8.52
CA GLY A 70 -10.43 -12.80 7.34
C GLY A 70 -10.88 -14.25 7.21
N ASP A 71 -11.31 -14.63 6.02
CA ASP A 71 -11.59 -16.02 5.66
C ASP A 71 -10.38 -16.62 4.96
N GLU A 72 -9.59 -17.39 5.72
CA GLU A 72 -8.32 -17.98 5.31
C GLU A 72 -8.48 -19.31 4.54
N ALA A 73 -9.69 -19.60 4.03
CA ALA A 73 -9.93 -20.77 3.19
C ALA A 73 -9.09 -20.72 1.90
N TYR A 74 -8.44 -21.84 1.58
CA TYR A 74 -7.60 -21.99 0.38
C TYR A 74 -8.38 -21.79 -0.94
N SER A 75 -9.67 -22.15 -0.96
CA SER A 75 -10.55 -21.98 -2.11
C SER A 75 -11.93 -21.55 -1.65
N GLY A 76 -12.54 -20.62 -2.38
CA GLY A 76 -13.89 -20.12 -2.08
C GLY A 76 -13.97 -19.15 -0.90
N SER A 77 -12.87 -18.45 -0.57
CA SER A 77 -12.84 -17.45 0.51
C SER A 77 -13.91 -16.36 0.30
N ARG A 78 -14.67 -16.05 1.35
CA ARG A 78 -15.62 -14.92 1.35
C ARG A 78 -14.94 -13.58 1.07
N SER A 79 -13.67 -13.43 1.46
CA SER A 79 -12.88 -12.22 1.19
C SER A 79 -12.66 -12.00 -0.31
N TYR A 80 -12.44 -13.08 -1.09
CA TYR A 80 -12.31 -12.98 -2.54
C TYR A 80 -13.60 -12.47 -3.18
N TYR A 81 -14.75 -13.02 -2.80
CA TYR A 81 -16.04 -12.59 -3.36
C TYR A 81 -16.34 -11.12 -3.04
N ALA A 82 -16.02 -10.66 -1.82
CA ALA A 82 -16.15 -9.25 -1.46
C ALA A 82 -15.26 -8.32 -2.30
N LEU A 83 -14.01 -8.75 -2.58
CA LEU A 83 -13.09 -8.04 -3.46
C LEU A 83 -13.61 -7.99 -4.90
N ALA A 84 -13.98 -9.14 -5.48
CA ALA A 84 -14.46 -9.24 -6.85
C ALA A 84 -15.73 -8.40 -7.08
N GLU A 85 -16.66 -8.41 -6.12
CA GLU A 85 -17.87 -7.59 -6.17
C GLU A 85 -17.54 -6.09 -6.10
N SER A 86 -16.58 -5.71 -5.27
CA SER A 86 -16.12 -4.31 -5.19
C SER A 86 -15.44 -3.86 -6.50
N VAL A 87 -14.60 -4.71 -7.10
CA VAL A 87 -13.99 -4.44 -8.42
C VAL A 87 -15.06 -4.26 -9.49
N LYS A 88 -16.07 -5.13 -9.52
CA LYS A 88 -17.20 -5.02 -10.44
C LYS A 88 -17.99 -3.71 -10.24
N ASN A 89 -18.28 -3.35 -8.99
CA ASN A 89 -19.07 -2.16 -8.67
C ASN A 89 -18.34 -0.84 -8.95
N ILE A 90 -17.02 -0.81 -8.77
CA ILE A 90 -16.20 0.40 -8.98
C ILE A 90 -15.76 0.53 -10.44
N PHE A 91 -15.27 -0.56 -11.05
CA PHE A 91 -14.63 -0.53 -12.37
C PHE A 91 -15.48 -1.14 -13.49
N GLY A 92 -16.56 -1.86 -13.16
CA GLY A 92 -17.42 -2.53 -14.15
C GLY A 92 -16.81 -3.80 -14.76
N TYR A 93 -15.69 -4.30 -14.23
CA TYR A 93 -15.02 -5.48 -14.77
C TYR A 93 -15.71 -6.79 -14.34
N GLN A 94 -15.95 -7.67 -15.31
CA GLN A 94 -16.63 -8.94 -15.09
C GLN A 94 -15.77 -9.97 -14.35
N TYR A 95 -14.44 -9.92 -14.53
CA TYR A 95 -13.51 -10.90 -13.99
C TYR A 95 -12.46 -10.22 -13.10
N THR A 96 -12.10 -10.88 -12.00
CA THR A 96 -11.08 -10.41 -11.05
C THR A 96 -10.12 -11.54 -10.75
N ILE A 97 -8.81 -11.28 -10.90
CA ILE A 97 -7.74 -12.19 -10.47
C ILE A 97 -6.93 -11.43 -9.41
N PRO A 98 -7.03 -11.79 -8.12
CA PRO A 98 -6.24 -11.13 -7.09
C PRO A 98 -4.76 -11.50 -7.25
N THR A 99 -3.89 -10.55 -6.96
CA THR A 99 -2.43 -10.76 -6.87
C THR A 99 -1.91 -10.08 -5.62
N HIS A 100 -0.70 -10.42 -5.19
CA HIS A 100 -0.13 -9.84 -3.97
C HIS A 100 0.09 -8.33 -4.09
N GLN A 101 0.46 -7.83 -5.29
CA GLN A 101 0.59 -6.40 -5.62
C GLN A 101 0.68 -6.18 -7.14
N GLY A 102 0.80 -4.91 -7.57
CA GLY A 102 0.82 -4.50 -8.98
C GLY A 102 1.76 -5.30 -9.89
N ARG A 103 3.04 -5.47 -9.50
CA ARG A 103 3.99 -6.24 -10.32
C ARG A 103 3.62 -7.72 -10.50
N GLY A 104 2.88 -8.30 -9.55
CA GLY A 104 2.35 -9.66 -9.69
C GLY A 104 1.24 -9.73 -10.75
N ALA A 105 0.38 -8.72 -10.83
CA ALA A 105 -0.62 -8.61 -11.90
C ALA A 105 0.04 -8.43 -13.27
N GLU A 106 1.06 -7.58 -13.36
CA GLU A 106 1.83 -7.36 -14.59
C GLU A 106 2.48 -8.66 -15.10
N GLN A 107 3.08 -9.44 -14.22
CA GLN A 107 3.71 -10.72 -14.56
C GLN A 107 2.73 -11.76 -15.10
N ILE A 108 1.46 -11.74 -14.67
CA ILE A 108 0.42 -12.61 -15.23
C ILE A 108 -0.08 -12.05 -16.56
N TYR A 109 -0.37 -10.75 -16.61
CA TYR A 109 -1.13 -10.16 -17.69
C TYR A 109 -0.30 -9.82 -18.93
N ILE A 110 0.88 -9.22 -18.76
CA ILE A 110 1.72 -8.74 -19.87
C ILE A 110 2.14 -9.89 -20.80
N PRO A 111 2.65 -11.04 -20.32
CA PRO A 111 3.03 -12.14 -21.20
C PRO A 111 1.84 -12.72 -21.98
N VAL A 112 0.66 -12.77 -21.37
CA VAL A 112 -0.58 -13.22 -22.04
C VAL A 112 -0.96 -12.27 -23.16
N LEU A 113 -0.87 -10.95 -22.93
CA LEU A 113 -1.14 -9.95 -23.97
C LEU A 113 -0.14 -10.00 -25.12
N ILE A 114 1.16 -10.14 -24.83
CA ILE A 114 2.20 -10.26 -25.86
C ILE A 114 1.93 -11.50 -26.72
N LYS A 115 1.71 -12.65 -26.08
CA LYS A 115 1.42 -13.91 -26.79
C LYS A 115 0.16 -13.82 -27.64
N LYS A 116 -0.89 -13.16 -27.14
CA LYS A 116 -2.11 -12.92 -27.93
C LYS A 116 -1.80 -12.06 -29.16
N ARG A 117 -1.01 -10.99 -28.98
CA ARG A 117 -0.65 -10.08 -30.07
C ARG A 117 0.19 -10.75 -31.15
N GLU A 118 1.07 -11.70 -30.79
CA GLU A 118 1.88 -12.46 -31.76
C GLU A 118 1.05 -13.46 -32.59
N GLN A 119 -0.17 -13.79 -32.15
CA GLN A 119 -1.09 -14.70 -32.84
C GLN A 119 -2.10 -13.97 -33.74
N GLU A 120 -2.18 -12.65 -33.64
CA GLU A 120 -3.02 -11.76 -34.45
C GLU A 120 -2.24 -11.19 -35.65
#